data_AF-A0A3R7Y4G5-F1
#
_entry.id   AF-A0A3R7Y4G5-F1
#
_cell.length_a   1.000
_cell.length_b   1.000
_cell.length_c   1.000
_cell.angle_alpha   90.00
_cell.angle_beta   90.00
_cell.angle_gamma   90.00
#
_symmetry.space_group_name_H-M   'P 1'
#
loop_
_entity.id
_entity.type
_entity.pdbx_description
1 polymer ?
#
loop_
_entity_poly.entity_id
_entity_poly.type
_entity_poly.pdbx_seq_one_letter_code
_entity_poly.pdbx_strand_id
1 'polypeptide(L)'
;MELFITFSGVPPLLRQACRDPTLSETSLSVRLLFSLFLDHHQIDIADKLVSAARVKGSPLEQRNALHILLAFTHVLPLPDTHPVKSEMVEVTKDLLLQLMRSLWHGTSLEVTYALDCFSFIALVPAYHDPLMSLMEQPVPKPTLSNGATTLTRASTYLTISHELSSMSPPSSPRRSSWFRRKSGALIEAGLERFKDLLVVKSPSLRTGINGLAKLACQGTLTERELVTAIVMELGKNTDNDDVQCVCGSFCKAVVTTLGNGDESDIHKIQAISCVDHLVQNEGMRHHLLEAGLSPELYLLAQLGADGPRIHAERLLASLLDKPDVQAFFKPPE
;
A
#
# COMPACT_ATOMS: atom_id res chain seq x y z
N MET A 1 -32.72 25.37 -1.24
CA MET A 1 -31.24 25.29 -1.32
C MET A 1 -30.61 26.49 -0.65
N GLU A 2 -30.85 27.71 -1.12
CA GLU A 2 -30.27 28.94 -0.53
C GLU A 2 -30.51 29.08 0.99
N LEU A 3 -31.74 28.86 1.48
CA LEU A 3 -32.06 28.89 2.92
C LEU A 3 -31.27 27.83 3.72
N PHE A 4 -31.13 26.61 3.21
CA PHE A 4 -30.36 25.54 3.88
C PHE A 4 -28.88 25.88 3.99
N ILE A 5 -28.34 26.56 2.99
CA ILE A 5 -26.96 27.04 2.95
C ILE A 5 -26.79 28.24 3.90
N THR A 6 -27.70 29.21 3.87
CA THR A 6 -27.68 30.37 4.80
C THR A 6 -27.86 29.96 6.26
N PHE A 7 -28.59 28.88 6.55
CA PHE A 7 -28.77 28.35 7.91
C PHE A 7 -27.72 27.32 8.35
N SER A 8 -26.55 27.25 7.69
CA SER A 8 -25.46 26.33 8.08
C SER A 8 -25.85 24.84 8.09
N GLY A 9 -26.70 24.41 7.15
CA GLY A 9 -27.08 23.00 6.98
C GLY A 9 -25.97 22.10 6.39
N VAL A 10 -24.95 22.70 5.77
CA VAL A 10 -23.86 21.96 5.11
C VAL A 10 -22.91 21.25 6.09
N PRO A 11 -22.42 21.88 7.18
CA PRO A 11 -21.56 21.17 8.15
C PRO A 11 -22.21 19.97 8.85
N PRO A 12 -23.52 19.98 9.20
CA PRO A 12 -24.23 18.79 9.65
C PRO A 12 -24.33 17.70 8.58
N LEU A 13 -24.66 18.06 7.33
CA LEU A 13 -24.75 17.11 6.22
C LEU A 13 -23.39 16.45 5.94
N LEU A 14 -22.32 17.24 5.94
CA LEU A 14 -20.94 16.76 5.79
C LEU A 14 -20.58 15.78 6.91
N ARG A 15 -20.86 16.14 8.17
CA ARG A 15 -20.62 15.25 9.32
C ARG A 15 -21.43 13.97 9.25
N GLN A 16 -22.67 14.03 8.78
CA GLN A 16 -23.51 12.85 8.58
C GLN A 16 -22.94 11.94 7.50
N ALA A 17 -22.56 12.50 6.33
CA ALA A 17 -21.95 11.74 5.25
C ALA A 17 -20.63 11.10 5.68
N CYS A 18 -19.77 11.83 6.38
CA CYS A 18 -18.51 11.28 6.90
C CYS A 18 -18.75 10.18 7.96
N ARG A 19 -19.90 10.15 8.63
CA ARG A 19 -20.24 9.12 9.63
C ARG A 19 -21.07 7.96 9.09
N ASP A 20 -21.43 7.99 7.81
CA ASP A 20 -22.25 6.96 7.20
C ASP A 20 -21.43 5.68 6.98
N PRO A 21 -21.74 4.55 7.63
CA PRO A 21 -21.02 3.30 7.42
C PRO A 21 -21.21 2.72 6.00
N THR A 22 -22.30 3.11 5.32
CA THR A 22 -22.73 2.59 4.01
C THR A 22 -22.49 3.57 2.87
N LEU A 23 -21.60 4.53 3.07
CA LEU A 23 -21.31 5.56 2.08
C LEU A 23 -20.86 4.93 0.76
N SER A 24 -21.50 5.37 -0.32
CA SER A 24 -21.13 5.00 -1.70
C SER A 24 -21.18 6.22 -2.59
N GLU A 25 -20.53 6.12 -3.75
CA GLU A 25 -20.54 7.14 -4.82
C GLU A 25 -21.95 7.47 -5.28
N THR A 26 -22.84 6.47 -5.24
CA THR A 26 -24.24 6.60 -5.66
C THR A 26 -25.15 7.16 -4.57
N SER A 27 -24.64 7.30 -3.34
CA SER A 27 -25.43 7.79 -2.22
C SER A 27 -25.95 9.21 -2.46
N LEU A 28 -27.18 9.44 -2.02
CA LEU A 28 -27.83 10.73 -2.16
C LEU A 28 -27.08 11.82 -1.39
N SER A 29 -26.45 11.47 -0.26
CA SER A 29 -25.60 12.36 0.55
C SER A 29 -24.41 12.90 -0.25
N VAL A 30 -23.69 12.03 -0.98
CA VAL A 30 -22.53 12.44 -1.81
C VAL A 30 -22.98 13.32 -2.96
N ARG A 31 -24.07 12.95 -3.66
CA ARG A 31 -24.61 13.74 -4.77
C ARG A 31 -25.10 15.12 -4.34
N LEU A 32 -25.79 15.20 -3.20
CA LEU A 32 -26.23 16.48 -2.64
C LEU A 32 -25.04 17.36 -2.25
N LEU A 33 -24.03 16.79 -1.57
CA LEU A 33 -22.80 17.51 -1.24
C LEU A 33 -22.10 18.01 -2.50
N PHE A 34 -22.05 17.20 -3.56
CA PHE A 34 -21.47 17.61 -4.83
C PHE A 34 -22.25 18.75 -5.49
N SER A 35 -23.58 18.69 -5.55
CA SER A 35 -24.40 19.79 -6.08
C SER A 35 -24.22 21.09 -5.30
N LEU A 36 -24.14 21.01 -3.96
CA LEU A 36 -23.90 22.17 -3.11
C LEU A 36 -22.52 22.78 -3.35
N PHE A 37 -21.52 21.92 -3.58
CA PHE A 37 -20.16 22.34 -3.88
C PHE A 37 -20.05 23.03 -5.25
N LEU A 38 -20.76 22.51 -6.27
CA LEU A 38 -20.83 23.12 -7.59
C LEU A 38 -21.55 24.48 -7.58
N ASP A 39 -22.70 24.55 -6.93
CA ASP A 39 -23.55 25.74 -6.98
C ASP A 39 -22.99 26.88 -6.13
N HIS A 40 -22.24 26.57 -5.06
CA HIS A 40 -21.81 27.56 -4.06
C HIS A 40 -20.33 27.39 -3.69
N HIS A 41 -19.45 27.98 -4.51
CA HIS A 41 -17.99 27.98 -4.30
C HIS A 41 -17.52 28.67 -3.01
N GLN A 42 -18.39 29.41 -2.31
CA GLN A 42 -18.06 30.07 -1.04
C GLN A 42 -18.10 29.11 0.17
N ILE A 43 -18.61 27.90 -0.01
CA ILE A 43 -18.66 26.93 1.07
C ILE A 43 -17.38 26.10 1.02
N ASP A 44 -16.54 26.23 2.06
CA ASP A 44 -15.29 25.49 2.26
C ASP A 44 -15.54 23.98 2.51
N ILE A 45 -16.27 23.29 1.61
CA ILE A 45 -16.56 21.86 1.68
C ILE A 45 -15.27 21.08 1.46
N ALA A 46 -14.50 21.46 0.43
CA ALA A 46 -13.21 20.83 0.11
C ALA A 46 -12.25 20.93 1.31
N ASP A 47 -12.04 22.12 1.88
CA ASP A 47 -11.14 22.28 3.03
C ASP A 47 -11.59 21.49 4.26
N LYS A 48 -12.90 21.41 4.51
CA LYS A 48 -13.44 20.61 5.60
C LYS A 48 -13.25 19.11 5.37
N LEU A 49 -13.40 18.63 4.14
CA LEU A 49 -13.11 17.23 3.79
C LEU A 49 -11.62 16.93 3.92
N VAL A 50 -10.76 17.82 3.44
CA VAL A 50 -9.30 17.68 3.55
C VAL A 50 -8.87 17.67 5.02
N SER A 51 -9.44 18.57 5.83
CA SER A 51 -9.22 18.60 7.28
C SER A 51 -9.70 17.31 7.93
N ALA A 52 -10.91 16.84 7.60
CA ALA A 52 -11.44 15.57 8.13
C ALA A 52 -10.61 14.35 7.73
N ALA A 53 -10.03 14.34 6.51
CA ALA A 53 -9.15 13.27 6.06
C ALA A 53 -7.77 13.29 6.74
N ARG A 54 -7.25 14.47 7.11
CA ARG A 54 -5.92 14.63 7.71
C ARG A 54 -5.92 14.55 9.24
N VAL A 55 -6.94 15.08 9.90
CA VAL A 55 -7.01 15.15 11.36
C VAL A 55 -7.18 13.73 11.91
N LYS A 56 -6.30 13.33 12.84
CA LYS A 56 -6.38 12.05 13.58
C LYS A 56 -7.65 12.02 14.45
N GLY A 57 -8.78 11.76 13.81
CA GLY A 57 -10.12 11.65 14.40
C GLY A 57 -10.62 10.21 14.34
N SER A 58 -11.92 10.01 14.09
CA SER A 58 -12.44 8.66 13.91
C SER A 58 -11.98 8.09 12.54
N PRO A 59 -11.50 6.84 12.47
CA PRO A 59 -10.96 6.27 11.23
C PRO A 59 -12.05 6.18 10.14
N LEU A 60 -13.31 6.00 10.55
CA LEU A 60 -14.45 6.00 9.65
C LEU A 60 -14.69 7.38 9.01
N GLU A 61 -14.59 8.47 9.77
CA GLU A 61 -14.71 9.83 9.21
C GLU A 61 -13.56 10.14 8.25
N GLN A 62 -12.33 9.71 8.56
CA GLN A 62 -11.19 9.91 7.68
C GLN A 62 -11.35 9.14 6.36
N ARG A 63 -11.73 7.86 6.45
CA ARG A 63 -11.98 6.99 5.30
C ARG A 63 -13.07 7.58 4.40
N ASN A 64 -14.20 7.95 4.99
CA ASN A 64 -15.33 8.50 4.25
C ASN A 64 -15.02 9.89 3.68
N ALA A 65 -14.23 10.72 4.36
CA ALA A 65 -13.80 12.00 3.81
C ALA A 65 -12.90 11.80 2.56
N LEU A 66 -11.95 10.85 2.62
CA LEU A 66 -11.14 10.47 1.46
C LEU A 66 -12.01 9.92 0.32
N HIS A 67 -13.01 9.10 0.64
CA HIS A 67 -13.95 8.54 -0.32
C HIS A 67 -14.74 9.64 -1.05
N ILE A 68 -15.24 10.65 -0.33
CA ILE A 68 -15.95 11.78 -0.94
C ILE A 68 -15.00 12.60 -1.84
N LEU A 69 -13.76 12.85 -1.40
CA LEU A 69 -12.76 13.55 -2.21
C LEU A 69 -12.48 12.82 -3.53
N LEU A 70 -12.24 11.50 -3.46
CA LEU A 70 -12.05 10.65 -4.64
C LEU A 70 -13.28 10.64 -5.55
N ALA A 71 -14.48 10.57 -4.97
CA ALA A 71 -15.72 10.64 -5.74
C ALA A 71 -15.84 11.97 -6.49
N PHE A 72 -15.50 13.09 -5.86
CA PHE A 72 -15.54 14.42 -6.48
C PHE A 72 -14.46 14.63 -7.54
N THR A 73 -13.33 13.92 -7.47
CA THR A 73 -12.27 14.03 -8.48
C THR A 73 -12.50 13.10 -9.68
N HIS A 74 -13.01 11.88 -9.46
CA HIS A 74 -13.01 10.83 -10.50
C HIS A 74 -14.38 10.33 -10.94
N VAL A 75 -15.40 10.34 -10.08
CA VAL A 75 -16.73 9.78 -10.39
C VAL A 75 -17.74 10.87 -10.74
N LEU A 76 -17.68 11.99 -10.03
CA LEU A 76 -18.46 13.20 -10.23
C LEU A 76 -17.49 14.32 -10.59
N PRO A 77 -16.89 14.32 -11.79
CA PRO A 77 -15.80 15.23 -12.11
C PRO A 77 -16.30 16.68 -12.14
N LEU A 78 -15.56 17.57 -11.47
CA LEU A 78 -15.76 19.00 -11.57
C LEU A 78 -15.53 19.49 -13.03
N PRO A 79 -16.28 20.52 -13.48
CA PRO A 79 -15.98 21.21 -14.73
C PRO A 79 -14.53 21.69 -14.77
N ASP A 80 -13.88 21.63 -15.93
CA ASP A 80 -12.47 22.07 -16.09
C ASP A 80 -12.25 23.55 -15.72
N THR A 81 -13.30 24.35 -15.81
CA THR A 81 -13.30 25.77 -15.45
C THR A 81 -13.39 26.01 -13.94
N HIS A 82 -13.57 24.97 -13.12
CA HIS A 82 -13.74 25.12 -11.68
C HIS A 82 -12.39 25.43 -11.01
N PRO A 83 -12.26 26.54 -10.25
CA PRO A 83 -10.97 27.02 -9.75
C PRO A 83 -10.27 26.05 -8.77
N VAL A 84 -11.06 25.28 -8.00
CA VAL A 84 -10.56 24.34 -6.97
C VAL A 84 -10.20 22.96 -7.54
N LYS A 85 -10.46 22.68 -8.83
CA LYS A 85 -10.28 21.33 -9.39
C LYS A 85 -8.84 20.84 -9.32
N SER A 86 -7.88 21.69 -9.71
CA SER A 86 -6.45 21.34 -9.68
C SER A 86 -5.94 21.11 -8.26
N GLU A 87 -6.32 21.98 -7.33
CA GLU A 87 -5.96 21.86 -5.91
C GLU A 87 -6.52 20.58 -5.29
N MET A 88 -7.78 20.24 -5.58
CA MET A 88 -8.40 19.02 -5.05
C MET A 88 -7.73 17.75 -5.58
N VAL A 89 -7.30 17.73 -6.84
CA VAL A 89 -6.54 16.61 -7.42
C VAL A 89 -5.18 16.47 -6.74
N GLU A 90 -4.43 17.56 -6.56
CA GLU A 90 -3.13 17.52 -5.87
C GLU A 90 -3.25 17.10 -4.41
N VAL A 91 -4.27 17.60 -3.68
CA VAL A 91 -4.50 17.19 -2.29
C VAL A 91 -4.89 15.72 -2.18
N THR A 92 -5.72 15.23 -3.10
CA THR A 92 -6.11 13.81 -3.15
C THR A 92 -4.89 12.92 -3.41
N LYS A 93 -4.03 13.33 -4.36
CA LYS A 93 -2.75 12.65 -4.64
C LYS A 93 -1.83 12.64 -3.41
N ASP A 94 -1.71 13.75 -2.70
CA ASP A 94 -0.91 13.83 -1.47
C ASP A 94 -1.42 12.88 -0.37
N LEU A 95 -2.75 12.76 -0.22
CA LEU A 95 -3.37 11.83 0.72
C LEU A 95 -3.09 10.37 0.33
N LEU A 96 -3.20 10.02 -0.96
CA LEU A 96 -2.87 8.67 -1.45
C LEU A 96 -1.38 8.35 -1.21
N LEU A 97 -0.48 9.29 -1.50
CA LEU A 97 0.95 9.13 -1.20
C LEU A 97 1.21 8.96 0.31
N GLN A 98 0.43 9.61 1.17
CA GLN A 98 0.53 9.42 2.61
C GLN A 98 0.10 8.00 3.03
N LEU A 99 -0.95 7.44 2.45
CA LEU A 99 -1.35 6.04 2.66
C LEU A 99 -0.25 5.07 2.19
N MET A 100 0.39 5.35 1.06
CA MET A 100 1.51 4.53 0.59
C MET A 100 2.71 4.60 1.53
N ARG A 101 2.98 5.76 2.13
CA ARG A 101 4.05 5.91 3.14
C ARG A 101 3.76 5.09 4.40
N SER A 102 2.50 4.99 4.83
CA SER A 102 2.18 4.20 6.02
C SER A 102 2.42 2.71 5.81
N LEU A 103 2.32 2.18 4.59
CA LEU A 103 2.70 0.77 4.29
C LEU A 103 4.15 0.44 4.67
N TRP A 104 5.04 1.43 4.63
CA TRP A 104 6.47 1.25 4.91
C TRP A 104 6.88 1.68 6.32
N HIS A 105 6.29 2.77 6.81
CA HIS A 105 6.75 3.50 8.00
C HIS A 105 5.66 3.74 9.03
N GLY A 106 4.43 3.30 8.78
CA GLY A 106 3.30 3.48 9.68
C GLY A 106 3.36 2.55 10.89
N THR A 107 2.66 2.97 11.94
CA THR A 107 2.25 2.06 13.03
C THR A 107 1.24 1.03 12.52
N SER A 108 1.04 -0.09 13.23
CA SER A 108 0.08 -1.13 12.78
C SER A 108 -1.34 -0.58 12.57
N LEU A 109 -1.78 0.41 13.38
CA LEU A 109 -3.05 1.09 13.18
C LEU A 109 -3.09 1.92 11.88
N GLU A 110 -2.00 2.63 11.56
CA GLU A 110 -1.89 3.42 10.33
C GLU A 110 -1.76 2.54 9.08
N VAL A 111 -1.13 1.36 9.20
CA VAL A 111 -1.09 0.36 8.14
C VAL A 111 -2.48 -0.21 7.90
N THR A 112 -3.17 -0.66 8.96
CA THR A 112 -4.52 -1.24 8.85
C THR A 112 -5.49 -0.23 8.23
N TYR A 113 -5.47 1.02 8.70
CA TYR A 113 -6.26 2.10 8.11
C TYR A 113 -5.96 2.32 6.62
N ALA A 114 -4.68 2.28 6.23
CA ALA A 114 -4.30 2.42 4.83
C ALA A 114 -4.77 1.24 3.98
N LEU A 115 -4.68 0.02 4.49
CA LEU A 115 -5.22 -1.17 3.82
C LEU A 115 -6.74 -1.11 3.70
N ASP A 116 -7.46 -0.64 4.72
CA ASP A 116 -8.90 -0.42 4.64
C ASP A 116 -9.25 0.61 3.56
N CYS A 117 -8.44 1.66 3.42
CA CYS A 117 -8.60 2.64 2.35
C CYS A 117 -8.33 2.03 0.96
N PHE A 118 -7.24 1.30 0.81
CA PHE A 118 -6.94 0.62 -0.46
C PHE A 118 -7.99 -0.44 -0.82
N SER A 119 -8.65 -1.06 0.16
CA SER A 119 -9.72 -2.04 -0.07
C SER A 119 -10.92 -1.42 -0.76
N PHE A 120 -11.40 -0.25 -0.32
CA PHE A 120 -12.50 0.41 -1.04
C PHE A 120 -12.05 1.00 -2.38
N ILE A 121 -10.81 1.48 -2.47
CA ILE A 121 -10.26 2.00 -3.73
C ILE A 121 -10.21 0.90 -4.79
N ALA A 122 -9.82 -0.31 -4.42
CA ALA A 122 -9.77 -1.48 -5.31
C ALA A 122 -11.16 -1.97 -5.76
N LEU A 123 -12.23 -1.65 -5.03
CA LEU A 123 -13.59 -2.01 -5.40
C LEU A 123 -14.20 -1.10 -6.47
N VAL A 124 -13.61 0.08 -6.70
CA VAL A 124 -14.20 1.14 -7.55
C VAL A 124 -13.26 1.44 -8.70
N PRO A 125 -13.55 0.92 -9.92
CA PRO A 125 -12.67 1.05 -11.08
C PRO A 125 -12.27 2.48 -11.43
N ALA A 126 -13.12 3.47 -11.15
CA ALA A 126 -12.86 4.88 -11.41
C ALA A 126 -11.65 5.44 -10.63
N TYR A 127 -11.22 4.78 -9.55
CA TYR A 127 -10.07 5.20 -8.74
C TYR A 127 -8.79 4.46 -9.10
N HIS A 128 -8.84 3.52 -10.05
CA HIS A 128 -7.68 2.68 -10.36
C HIS A 128 -6.57 3.50 -11.03
N ASP A 129 -6.84 4.23 -12.10
CA ASP A 129 -5.83 5.01 -12.82
C ASP A 129 -4.97 5.94 -11.91
N PRO A 130 -5.56 6.80 -11.05
CA PRO A 130 -4.76 7.64 -10.16
C PRO A 130 -4.00 6.81 -9.12
N LEU A 131 -4.53 5.68 -8.65
CA LEU A 131 -3.83 4.81 -7.72
C LEU A 131 -2.66 4.09 -8.40
N MET A 132 -2.88 3.43 -9.54
CA MET A 132 -1.86 2.63 -10.23
C MET A 132 -0.66 3.48 -10.62
N SER A 133 -0.91 4.69 -11.14
CA SER A 133 0.15 5.65 -11.48
C SER A 133 1.03 6.03 -10.28
N LEU A 134 0.48 6.02 -9.06
CA LEU A 134 1.22 6.29 -7.83
C LEU A 134 1.90 5.02 -7.30
N MET A 135 1.27 3.86 -7.45
CA MET A 135 1.74 2.58 -6.89
C MET A 135 3.16 2.20 -7.33
N GLU A 136 3.54 2.57 -8.55
CA GLU A 136 4.87 2.33 -9.11
C GLU A 136 5.90 3.42 -8.76
N GLN A 137 5.44 4.59 -8.30
CA GLN A 137 6.33 5.70 -7.98
C GLN A 137 7.14 5.43 -6.71
N PRO A 138 8.40 5.90 -6.66
CA PRO A 138 9.19 5.80 -5.45
C PRO A 138 8.56 6.66 -4.34
N VAL A 139 8.14 6.00 -3.29
CA VAL A 139 7.62 6.60 -2.06
C VAL A 139 8.76 7.33 -1.34
N PRO A 140 8.66 8.67 -1.16
CA PRO A 140 9.70 9.43 -0.49
C PRO A 140 9.88 8.99 0.96
N LYS A 141 11.15 8.89 1.42
CA LYS A 141 11.46 8.72 2.85
C LYS A 141 10.83 9.88 3.63
N PRO A 142 10.24 9.65 4.82
CA PRO A 142 9.80 10.75 5.67
C PRO A 142 10.99 11.65 5.97
N THR A 143 10.90 12.93 5.60
CA THR A 143 11.89 13.93 5.99
C THR A 143 11.87 14.02 7.50
N LEU A 144 12.98 13.65 8.17
CA LEU A 144 13.20 13.86 9.60
C LEU A 144 13.11 15.36 9.91
N SER A 145 11.89 15.83 10.13
CA SER A 145 11.57 17.18 10.57
C SER A 145 10.77 17.04 11.85
N ASN A 146 11.44 17.38 12.95
CA ASN A 146 10.98 17.48 14.34
C ASN A 146 10.52 16.20 15.04
N GLY A 147 11.35 15.75 15.98
CA GLY A 147 10.97 14.82 17.04
C GLY A 147 11.30 13.37 16.71
N ALA A 148 12.55 12.98 16.94
CA ALA A 148 12.97 11.60 16.88
C ALA A 148 12.22 10.75 17.93
N THR A 149 11.12 10.13 17.52
CA THR A 149 10.82 8.76 17.95
C THR A 149 11.37 7.87 16.85
N THR A 150 12.42 7.13 17.17
CA THR A 150 12.87 5.98 16.38
C THR A 150 11.67 5.11 16.05
N LEU A 151 11.20 5.18 14.80
CA LEU A 151 10.21 4.26 14.23
C LEU A 151 10.93 2.92 13.97
N THR A 152 11.35 2.29 15.06
CA THR A 152 11.67 0.88 15.07
C THR A 152 10.32 0.17 14.98
N ARG A 153 10.05 -0.48 13.84
CA ARG A 153 9.09 -1.57 13.77
C ARG A 153 9.55 -2.57 14.84
N ALA A 154 9.01 -2.46 16.04
CA ALA A 154 9.26 -3.41 17.10
C ALA A 154 8.75 -4.74 16.58
N SER A 155 9.71 -5.59 16.22
CA SER A 155 9.52 -7.01 16.02
C SER A 155 8.69 -7.52 17.19
N THR A 156 7.38 -7.72 16.98
CA THR A 156 6.47 -8.23 18.00
C THR A 156 6.30 -9.76 17.85
N TYR A 157 7.21 -10.44 17.14
CA TYR A 157 7.11 -11.88 16.91
C TYR A 157 8.45 -12.62 16.94
N LEU A 158 9.27 -12.38 17.98
CA LEU A 158 10.32 -13.31 18.43
C LEU A 158 10.42 -13.32 19.97
N THR A 159 9.30 -13.49 20.66
CA THR A 159 9.33 -13.99 22.04
C THR A 159 8.72 -15.38 22.04
N ILE A 160 9.53 -16.38 21.68
CA ILE A 160 9.57 -17.73 22.26
C ILE A 160 10.81 -18.40 21.62
N SER A 161 11.78 -18.77 22.47
CA SER A 161 12.97 -19.60 22.20
C SER A 161 14.27 -18.90 21.76
N HIS A 162 14.98 -18.27 22.70
CA HIS A 162 16.28 -18.75 23.19
C HIS A 162 16.85 -17.72 24.18
N GLU A 163 16.72 -18.00 25.48
CA GLU A 163 17.66 -17.48 26.47
C GLU A 163 19.02 -18.13 26.23
N LEU A 164 20.09 -17.32 26.16
CA LEU A 164 21.39 -17.57 26.77
C LEU A 164 22.33 -16.37 26.50
N SER A 165 22.52 -15.58 27.57
CA SER A 165 23.78 -14.96 28.02
C SER A 165 24.53 -14.00 27.07
N SER A 166 24.45 -12.69 27.31
CA SER A 166 25.45 -11.85 28.05
C SER A 166 26.67 -11.46 27.17
N MET A 167 27.23 -10.25 27.10
CA MET A 167 27.35 -9.11 28.01
C MET A 167 27.52 -7.82 27.18
N SER A 168 26.92 -6.71 27.60
CA SER A 168 27.43 -5.36 27.32
C SER A 168 28.50 -4.97 28.36
N PRO A 169 29.39 -4.00 28.06
CA PRO A 169 29.29 -2.76 28.84
C PRO A 169 29.52 -1.45 28.04
N PRO A 170 29.17 -0.30 28.64
CA PRO A 170 28.88 0.96 27.94
C PRO A 170 30.02 1.99 28.04
N SER A 171 29.97 3.05 27.22
CA SER A 171 30.16 4.45 27.66
C SER A 171 30.19 5.45 26.47
N SER A 172 29.39 6.50 26.60
CA SER A 172 29.65 7.82 26.02
C SER A 172 30.25 8.71 27.15
N PRO A 173 30.51 10.03 27.02
CA PRO A 173 30.44 10.93 25.86
C PRO A 173 31.66 11.90 25.76
N ARG A 174 31.78 12.68 24.66
CA ARG A 174 32.12 14.12 24.75
C ARG A 174 31.98 14.87 23.41
N ARG A 175 31.32 16.02 23.53
CA ARG A 175 31.01 17.05 22.52
C ARG A 175 32.27 17.71 21.94
N SER A 176 32.21 18.14 20.69
CA SER A 176 32.40 19.56 20.35
C SER A 176 31.78 19.88 18.99
N SER A 177 31.32 21.12 18.91
CA SER A 177 30.36 21.63 17.94
C SER A 177 31.01 22.76 17.13
N TRP A 178 30.65 22.84 15.84
CA TRP A 178 30.58 24.05 15.01
C TRP A 178 31.89 24.59 14.39
N PHE A 179 32.09 24.34 13.09
CA PHE A 179 31.82 25.30 11.99
C PHE A 179 32.49 24.82 10.69
N ARG A 180 31.71 24.33 9.71
CA ARG A 180 31.78 24.87 8.34
C ARG A 180 30.55 24.50 7.52
N ARG A 181 30.04 25.54 6.87
CA ARG A 181 28.80 25.64 6.11
C ARG A 181 28.87 24.91 4.76
N LYS A 182 27.71 24.36 4.39
CA LYS A 182 27.06 24.47 3.07
C LYS A 182 27.89 24.00 1.85
N SER A 183 28.04 22.68 1.74
CA SER A 183 28.18 21.97 0.46
C SER A 183 28.05 20.44 0.60
N GLY A 184 27.76 19.94 1.80
CA GLY A 184 27.61 18.51 2.07
C GLY A 184 26.25 17.92 1.70
N ALA A 185 25.13 18.61 1.90
CA ALA A 185 23.81 17.97 1.83
C ALA A 185 23.41 17.46 0.43
N LEU A 186 23.82 18.13 -0.65
CA LEU A 186 23.56 17.66 -2.02
C LEU A 186 24.50 16.52 -2.43
N ILE A 187 25.74 16.54 -1.92
CA ILE A 187 26.72 15.50 -2.19
C ILE A 187 26.47 14.28 -1.30
N GLU A 188 26.07 14.44 -0.03
CA GLU A 188 25.66 13.36 0.86
C GLU A 188 24.35 12.71 0.39
N ALA A 189 23.34 13.48 -0.04
CA ALA A 189 22.13 12.87 -0.61
C ALA A 189 22.43 12.15 -1.94
N GLY A 190 23.36 12.67 -2.74
CA GLY A 190 23.86 12.01 -3.95
C GLY A 190 24.69 10.76 -3.64
N LEU A 191 25.58 10.83 -2.65
CA LEU A 191 26.47 9.75 -2.23
C LEU A 191 25.73 8.67 -1.46
N GLU A 192 24.68 8.99 -0.70
CA GLU A 192 23.76 8.01 -0.12
C GLU A 192 22.96 7.29 -1.21
N ARG A 193 22.47 7.99 -2.24
CA ARG A 193 21.84 7.34 -3.40
C ARG A 193 22.82 6.46 -4.17
N PHE A 194 24.07 6.90 -4.32
CA PHE A 194 25.12 6.10 -4.95
C PHE A 194 25.59 4.94 -4.07
N LYS A 195 25.59 5.08 -2.75
CA LYS A 195 25.88 4.00 -1.80
C LYS A 195 24.75 2.97 -1.79
N ASP A 196 23.49 3.41 -1.88
CA ASP A 196 22.32 2.55 -2.07
C ASP A 196 22.35 1.83 -3.44
N LEU A 197 23.04 2.40 -4.45
CA LEU A 197 23.29 1.76 -5.76
C LEU A 197 24.50 0.81 -5.76
N LEU A 198 25.52 1.08 -4.94
CA LEU A 198 26.78 0.32 -4.89
C LEU A 198 26.74 -0.85 -3.89
N VAL A 199 25.76 -0.89 -2.98
CA VAL A 199 25.44 -2.08 -2.19
C VAL A 199 24.59 -3.00 -3.06
N VAL A 200 25.27 -3.87 -3.80
CA VAL A 200 24.70 -4.98 -4.56
C VAL A 200 23.95 -5.92 -3.61
N LYS A 201 22.66 -5.64 -3.43
CA LYS A 201 21.55 -6.55 -3.11
C LYS A 201 20.31 -5.71 -3.39
N SER A 202 19.83 -5.79 -4.63
CA SER A 202 18.61 -5.15 -5.16
C SER A 202 17.73 -4.55 -4.07
N PRO A 203 17.93 -3.27 -3.67
CA PRO A 203 17.00 -2.65 -2.74
C PRO A 203 15.70 -2.56 -3.55
N SER A 204 14.72 -3.38 -3.19
CA SER A 204 13.39 -3.27 -3.77
C SER A 204 13.00 -1.80 -3.69
N LEU A 205 12.78 -1.18 -4.86
CA LEU A 205 12.44 0.23 -4.95
C LEU A 205 11.27 0.46 -3.98
N ARG A 206 11.35 1.47 -3.12
CA ARG A 206 10.31 1.72 -2.13
C ARG A 206 9.05 2.24 -2.82
N THR A 207 8.27 1.36 -3.40
CA THR A 207 7.02 1.66 -4.11
C THR A 207 5.84 1.19 -3.27
N GLY A 208 4.61 1.59 -3.61
CA GLY A 208 3.43 1.06 -2.92
C GLY A 208 3.31 -0.45 -3.09
N ILE A 209 3.63 -0.94 -4.29
CA ILE A 209 3.61 -2.36 -4.66
C ILE A 209 4.54 -3.17 -3.74
N ASN A 210 5.78 -2.73 -3.61
CA ASN A 210 6.75 -3.41 -2.75
C ASN A 210 6.38 -3.30 -1.26
N GLY A 211 5.67 -2.23 -0.87
CA GLY A 211 5.11 -2.07 0.47
C GLY A 211 4.02 -3.11 0.75
N LEU A 212 3.07 -3.26 -0.18
CA LEU A 212 2.02 -4.29 -0.12
C LEU A 212 2.63 -5.70 -0.11
N ALA A 213 3.56 -6.00 -1.02
CA ALA A 213 4.20 -7.32 -1.09
C ALA A 213 4.95 -7.66 0.21
N LYS A 214 5.63 -6.67 0.81
CA LYS A 214 6.27 -6.83 2.12
C LYS A 214 5.25 -7.13 3.22
N LEU A 215 4.11 -6.44 3.23
CA LEU A 215 3.04 -6.72 4.20
C LEU A 215 2.40 -8.10 3.95
N ALA A 216 2.25 -8.54 2.72
CA ALA A 216 1.78 -9.89 2.39
C ALA A 216 2.72 -10.99 2.93
N CYS A 217 4.03 -10.73 2.98
CA CYS A 217 5.03 -11.73 3.38
C CYS A 217 5.48 -11.61 4.84
N GLN A 218 5.32 -10.44 5.47
CA GLN A 218 5.88 -10.14 6.81
C GLN A 218 4.89 -9.41 7.74
N GLY A 219 3.69 -9.09 7.26
CA GLY A 219 2.65 -8.41 8.02
C GLY A 219 1.95 -9.33 9.02
N THR A 220 1.08 -8.73 9.83
CA THR A 220 0.17 -9.48 10.72
C THR A 220 -0.82 -10.31 9.90
N LEU A 221 -1.50 -11.28 10.54
CA LEU A 221 -2.50 -12.10 9.85
C LEU A 221 -3.56 -11.23 9.13
N THR A 222 -4.09 -10.22 9.84
CA THR A 222 -5.10 -9.31 9.30
C THR A 222 -4.55 -8.46 8.16
N GLU A 223 -3.32 -7.94 8.27
CA GLU A 223 -2.68 -7.17 7.19
C GLU A 223 -2.49 -8.04 5.93
N ARG A 224 -2.07 -9.30 6.09
CA ARG A 224 -1.88 -10.22 4.96
C ARG A 224 -3.20 -10.56 4.26
N GLU A 225 -4.24 -10.83 5.04
CA GLU A 225 -5.59 -11.11 4.51
C GLU A 225 -6.13 -9.91 3.73
N LEU A 226 -5.99 -8.70 4.27
CA LEU A 226 -6.40 -7.46 3.59
C LEU A 226 -5.61 -7.23 2.31
N VAL A 227 -4.28 -7.34 2.34
CA VAL A 227 -3.45 -7.17 1.12
C VAL A 227 -3.83 -8.18 0.05
N THR A 228 -4.01 -9.45 0.42
CA THR A 228 -4.40 -10.50 -0.53
C THR A 228 -5.78 -10.22 -1.11
N ALA A 229 -6.75 -9.77 -0.30
CA ALA A 229 -8.07 -9.38 -0.77
C ALA A 229 -8.05 -8.18 -1.72
N ILE A 230 -7.26 -7.13 -1.41
CA ILE A 230 -7.07 -5.95 -2.26
C ILE A 230 -6.54 -6.36 -3.64
N VAL A 231 -5.47 -7.16 -3.66
CA VAL A 231 -4.83 -7.58 -4.92
C VAL A 231 -5.73 -8.53 -5.70
N MET A 232 -6.47 -9.43 -5.03
CA MET A 232 -7.48 -10.27 -5.66
C MET A 232 -8.59 -9.45 -6.34
N GLU A 233 -9.05 -8.38 -5.69
CA GLU A 233 -10.08 -7.50 -6.24
C GLU A 233 -9.57 -6.75 -7.47
N LEU A 234 -8.36 -6.16 -7.37
CA LEU A 234 -7.70 -5.52 -8.51
C LEU A 234 -7.53 -6.49 -9.68
N GLY A 235 -7.12 -7.73 -9.40
CA GLY A 235 -6.92 -8.79 -10.40
C GLY A 235 -8.20 -9.22 -11.14
N LYS A 236 -9.40 -8.81 -10.70
CA LYS A 236 -10.63 -9.03 -11.48
C LYS A 236 -10.79 -8.04 -12.63
N ASN A 237 -10.11 -6.90 -12.57
CA ASN A 237 -10.16 -5.89 -13.62
C ASN A 237 -9.11 -6.19 -14.70
N THR A 238 -9.45 -7.13 -15.60
CA THR A 238 -8.59 -7.57 -16.71
C THR A 238 -8.50 -6.59 -17.86
N ASP A 239 -9.39 -5.59 -17.90
CA ASP A 239 -9.51 -4.66 -19.03
C ASP A 239 -8.61 -3.42 -18.89
N ASN A 240 -8.04 -3.20 -17.70
CA ASN A 240 -7.16 -2.06 -17.43
C ASN A 240 -5.69 -2.50 -17.37
N ASP A 241 -4.91 -2.12 -18.38
CA ASP A 241 -3.49 -2.47 -18.52
C ASP A 241 -2.63 -2.00 -17.33
N ASP A 242 -2.91 -0.81 -16.77
CA ASP A 242 -2.17 -0.29 -15.62
C ASP A 242 -2.42 -1.14 -14.37
N VAL A 243 -3.66 -1.61 -14.18
CA VAL A 243 -3.99 -2.54 -13.07
C VAL A 243 -3.27 -3.87 -13.26
N GLN A 244 -3.24 -4.41 -14.48
CA GLN A 244 -2.53 -5.65 -14.78
C GLN A 244 -1.01 -5.49 -14.55
N CYS A 245 -0.43 -4.35 -14.91
CA CYS A 245 0.98 -4.04 -14.64
C CYS A 245 1.30 -4.02 -13.14
N VAL A 246 0.43 -3.39 -12.34
CA VAL A 246 0.56 -3.34 -10.87
C VAL A 246 0.40 -4.73 -10.24
N CYS A 247 -0.57 -5.52 -10.68
CA CYS A 247 -0.77 -6.91 -10.25
C CYS A 247 0.44 -7.79 -10.59
N GLY A 248 0.96 -7.71 -11.82
CA GLY A 248 2.16 -8.42 -12.26
C GLY A 248 3.40 -8.03 -11.44
N SER A 249 3.59 -6.73 -11.19
CA SER A 249 4.67 -6.21 -10.35
C SER A 249 4.56 -6.68 -8.90
N PHE A 250 3.34 -6.75 -8.34
CA PHE A 250 3.10 -7.32 -7.02
C PHE A 250 3.46 -8.81 -6.98
N CYS A 251 2.98 -9.60 -7.94
CA CYS A 251 3.29 -11.02 -8.07
C CYS A 251 4.79 -11.27 -8.13
N LYS A 252 5.50 -10.49 -8.94
CA LYS A 252 6.97 -10.54 -9.04
C LYS A 252 7.66 -10.25 -7.70
N ALA A 253 7.20 -9.24 -6.96
CA ALA A 253 7.76 -8.91 -5.65
C ALA A 253 7.54 -10.04 -4.62
N VAL A 254 6.37 -10.69 -4.63
CA VAL A 254 6.09 -11.84 -3.76
C VAL A 254 6.96 -13.05 -4.15
N VAL A 255 7.04 -13.39 -5.45
CA VAL A 255 7.89 -14.49 -5.95
C VAL A 255 9.37 -14.27 -5.62
N THR A 256 9.85 -13.02 -5.71
CA THR A 256 11.23 -12.67 -5.33
C THR A 256 11.51 -12.98 -3.84
N THR A 257 10.49 -12.90 -2.98
CA THR A 257 10.63 -13.23 -1.56
C THR A 257 10.85 -14.74 -1.34
N LEU A 258 10.30 -15.59 -2.23
CA LEU A 258 10.50 -17.04 -2.19
C LEU A 258 11.93 -17.43 -2.56
N GLY A 259 12.48 -16.81 -3.61
CA GLY A 259 13.85 -17.05 -4.08
C GLY A 259 14.94 -16.38 -3.24
N ASN A 260 14.57 -15.55 -2.27
CA ASN A 260 15.54 -14.92 -1.38
C ASN A 260 16.08 -15.93 -0.35
N GLY A 261 17.34 -16.33 -0.52
CA GLY A 261 18.02 -17.26 0.38
C GLY A 261 18.15 -16.75 1.83
N ASP A 262 18.20 -15.44 2.04
CA ASP A 262 18.35 -14.84 3.37
C ASP A 262 17.02 -14.68 4.13
N GLU A 263 15.89 -14.86 3.43
CA GLU A 263 14.58 -14.65 4.01
C GLU A 263 14.20 -15.80 4.95
N SER A 264 13.58 -15.47 6.10
CA SER A 264 13.17 -16.48 7.08
C SER A 264 12.15 -17.46 6.51
N ASP A 265 12.20 -18.72 6.96
CA ASP A 265 11.25 -19.76 6.55
C ASP A 265 9.79 -19.37 6.83
N ILE A 266 9.55 -18.64 7.91
CA ILE A 266 8.22 -18.13 8.26
C ILE A 266 7.69 -17.19 7.18
N HIS A 267 8.51 -16.26 6.70
CA HIS A 267 8.10 -15.32 5.65
C HIS A 267 7.92 -16.03 4.29
N LYS A 268 8.73 -17.06 3.99
CA LYS A 268 8.53 -17.91 2.81
C LYS A 268 7.19 -18.65 2.87
N ILE A 269 6.83 -19.23 4.01
CA ILE A 269 5.52 -19.86 4.22
C ILE A 269 4.38 -18.84 4.05
N GLN A 270 4.54 -17.62 4.58
CA GLN A 270 3.54 -16.56 4.43
C GLN A 270 3.39 -16.11 2.97
N ALA A 271 4.49 -15.98 2.23
CA ALA A 271 4.47 -15.71 0.81
C ALA A 271 3.77 -16.83 0.03
N ILE A 272 4.09 -18.10 0.31
CA ILE A 272 3.40 -19.25 -0.31
C ILE A 272 1.89 -19.22 -0.01
N SER A 273 1.50 -18.88 1.23
CA SER A 273 0.09 -18.73 1.59
C SER A 273 -0.60 -17.63 0.78
N CYS A 274 0.03 -16.46 0.62
CA CYS A 274 -0.51 -15.40 -0.24
C CYS A 274 -0.68 -15.89 -1.70
N VAL A 275 0.34 -16.56 -2.24
CA VAL A 275 0.30 -17.14 -3.59
C VAL A 275 -0.84 -18.17 -3.73
N ASP A 276 -1.04 -19.06 -2.77
CA ASP A 276 -2.08 -20.09 -2.80
C ASP A 276 -3.50 -19.50 -2.97
N HIS A 277 -3.75 -18.33 -2.37
CA HIS A 277 -4.99 -17.59 -2.56
C HIS A 277 -5.08 -16.93 -3.94
N LEU A 278 -4.00 -16.27 -4.38
CA LEU A 278 -3.95 -15.55 -5.66
C LEU A 278 -4.08 -16.47 -6.87
N VAL A 279 -3.47 -17.66 -6.81
CA VAL A 279 -3.48 -18.68 -7.88
C VAL A 279 -4.89 -19.15 -8.23
N GLN A 280 -5.89 -18.94 -7.37
CA GLN A 280 -7.28 -19.30 -7.68
C GLN A 280 -7.88 -18.43 -8.79
N ASN A 281 -7.43 -17.18 -8.94
CA ASN A 281 -7.81 -16.31 -10.05
C ASN A 281 -6.89 -16.56 -11.26
N GLU A 282 -7.47 -16.72 -12.46
CA GLU A 282 -6.72 -17.02 -13.69
C GLU A 282 -5.73 -15.93 -14.10
N GLY A 283 -6.13 -14.65 -14.06
CA GLY A 283 -5.24 -13.53 -14.37
C GLY A 283 -4.09 -13.43 -13.38
N MET A 284 -4.37 -13.57 -12.09
CA MET A 284 -3.33 -13.56 -11.05
C MET A 284 -2.39 -14.77 -11.16
N ARG A 285 -2.93 -15.95 -11.48
CA ARG A 285 -2.13 -17.15 -11.73
C ARG A 285 -1.18 -16.95 -12.92
N HIS A 286 -1.67 -16.36 -14.00
CA HIS A 286 -0.83 -16.01 -15.16
C HIS A 286 0.34 -15.09 -14.75
N HIS A 287 0.06 -13.99 -14.06
CA HIS A 287 1.09 -13.06 -13.55
C HIS A 287 2.13 -13.73 -12.65
N LEU A 288 1.69 -14.65 -11.77
CA LEU A 288 2.58 -15.40 -10.90
C LEU A 288 3.50 -16.36 -11.68
N LEU A 289 2.96 -17.04 -12.70
CA LEU A 289 3.75 -17.95 -13.53
C LEU A 289 4.76 -17.18 -14.39
N GLU A 290 4.36 -16.04 -14.97
CA GLU A 290 5.27 -15.14 -15.70
C GLU A 290 6.36 -14.55 -14.80
N ALA A 291 6.04 -14.29 -13.53
CA ALA A 291 7.00 -13.86 -12.53
C ALA A 291 8.02 -14.95 -12.12
N GLY A 292 7.88 -16.18 -12.63
CA GLY A 292 8.79 -17.29 -12.32
C GLY A 292 8.43 -18.05 -11.05
N LEU A 293 7.15 -18.14 -10.68
CA LEU A 293 6.71 -18.88 -9.50
C LEU A 293 7.14 -20.35 -9.54
N SER A 294 6.99 -21.04 -10.68
CA SER A 294 7.23 -22.49 -10.75
C SER A 294 8.67 -22.89 -10.43
N PRO A 295 9.72 -22.29 -11.04
CA PRO A 295 11.11 -22.56 -10.67
C PRO A 295 11.39 -22.35 -9.18
N GLU A 296 10.89 -21.26 -8.59
CA GLU A 296 11.13 -20.95 -7.17
C GLU A 296 10.45 -21.95 -6.23
N LEU A 297 9.22 -22.37 -6.56
CA LEU A 297 8.55 -23.42 -5.80
C LEU A 297 9.27 -24.77 -5.93
N TYR A 298 9.79 -25.13 -7.11
CA TYR A 298 10.58 -26.34 -7.29
C TYR A 298 11.86 -26.30 -6.46
N LEU A 299 12.56 -25.17 -6.45
CA LEU A 299 13.76 -24.99 -5.64
C LEU A 299 13.45 -25.11 -4.14
N LEU A 300 12.35 -24.50 -3.67
CA LEU A 300 11.91 -24.63 -2.28
C LEU A 300 11.47 -26.06 -1.94
N ALA A 301 10.81 -26.77 -2.85
CA ALA A 301 10.41 -28.16 -2.64
C ALA A 301 11.61 -29.12 -2.56
N GLN A 302 12.72 -28.81 -3.25
CA GLN A 302 13.92 -29.64 -3.27
C GLN A 302 14.93 -29.31 -2.17
N LEU A 303 15.16 -28.01 -1.94
CA LEU A 303 16.25 -27.49 -1.11
C LEU A 303 15.77 -26.73 0.13
N GLY A 304 14.47 -26.48 0.25
CA GLY A 304 13.89 -25.78 1.39
C GLY A 304 13.87 -26.62 2.66
N ALA A 305 13.81 -25.94 3.80
CA ALA A 305 13.55 -26.56 5.09
C ALA A 305 12.14 -27.20 5.13
N ASP A 306 11.91 -28.14 6.05
CA ASP A 306 10.69 -28.96 6.12
C ASP A 306 9.39 -28.14 6.05
N GLY A 307 9.34 -26.98 6.71
CA GLY A 307 8.18 -26.09 6.69
C GLY A 307 7.86 -25.55 5.28
N PRO A 308 8.68 -24.63 4.72
CA PRO A 308 8.49 -24.09 3.38
C PRO A 308 8.36 -25.18 2.31
N ARG A 309 9.11 -26.28 2.44
CA ARG A 309 9.08 -27.41 1.51
C ARG A 309 7.68 -28.03 1.39
N ILE A 310 7.05 -28.40 2.51
CA ILE A 310 5.71 -29.03 2.50
C ILE A 310 4.67 -28.08 1.85
N HIS A 311 4.77 -26.79 2.14
CA HIS A 311 3.88 -25.79 1.56
C HIS A 311 4.12 -25.62 0.05
N ALA A 312 5.37 -25.62 -0.40
CA ALA A 312 5.72 -25.53 -1.81
C ALA A 312 5.27 -26.78 -2.59
N GLU A 313 5.49 -27.99 -2.06
CA GLU A 313 5.04 -29.25 -2.67
C GLU A 313 3.51 -29.28 -2.84
N ARG A 314 2.76 -28.84 -1.82
CA ARG A 314 1.29 -28.75 -1.89
C ARG A 314 0.82 -27.76 -2.95
N LEU A 315 1.43 -26.58 -3.01
CA LEU A 315 1.07 -25.56 -4.00
C LEU A 315 1.43 -26.01 -5.43
N LEU A 316 2.57 -26.67 -5.62
CA LEU A 316 2.94 -27.26 -6.91
C LEU A 316 1.92 -28.30 -7.37
N ALA A 317 1.49 -29.20 -6.48
CA ALA A 317 0.46 -30.18 -6.80
C ALA A 317 -0.86 -29.49 -7.23
N SER A 318 -1.29 -28.47 -6.48
CA SER A 318 -2.48 -27.67 -6.79
C SER A 318 -2.38 -26.95 -8.14
N LEU A 319 -1.19 -26.46 -8.51
CA LEU A 319 -0.94 -25.80 -9.80
C LEU A 319 -0.99 -26.80 -10.96
N LEU A 320 -0.43 -28.01 -10.80
CA LEU A 320 -0.42 -29.03 -11.87
C LEU A 320 -1.83 -29.51 -12.25
N ASP A 321 -2.79 -29.40 -11.34
CA ASP A 321 -4.20 -29.72 -11.60
C ASP A 321 -4.92 -28.64 -12.42
N LYS A 322 -4.31 -27.46 -12.64
CA LYS A 322 -4.92 -26.35 -13.40
C LYS A 322 -4.56 -26.43 -14.90
N PRO A 323 -5.54 -26.22 -15.81
CA PRO A 323 -5.37 -26.49 -17.24
C PRO A 323 -4.43 -25.50 -17.98
N ASP A 324 -4.35 -24.26 -17.51
CA ASP A 324 -3.57 -23.16 -18.10
C ASP A 324 -2.09 -23.17 -17.69
N VAL A 325 -1.74 -24.00 -16.72
CA VAL A 325 -0.39 -24.12 -16.17
C VAL A 325 0.56 -24.87 -17.13
N GLN A 326 0.01 -25.71 -18.01
CA GLN A 326 0.79 -26.51 -18.97
C GLN A 326 1.62 -25.67 -19.96
N ALA A 327 1.22 -24.42 -20.22
CA ALA A 327 1.98 -23.50 -21.07
C ALA A 327 3.29 -23.01 -20.42
N PHE A 328 3.33 -22.97 -19.09
CA PHE A 328 4.45 -22.44 -18.29
C PHE A 328 5.36 -23.54 -17.74
N PHE A 329 4.83 -24.75 -17.56
CA PHE A 329 5.61 -25.93 -17.21
C PHE A 329 6.12 -26.61 -18.48
N LYS A 330 7.10 -25.99 -19.15
CA LYS A 330 7.95 -26.74 -20.07
C LYS A 330 9.08 -27.38 -19.27
N PRO A 331 9.29 -28.70 -19.34
CA PRO A 331 10.50 -29.30 -18.79
C PRO A 331 11.71 -28.64 -19.46
N PRO A 332 12.80 -28.36 -18.72
CA PRO A 332 14.03 -27.88 -19.34
C PRO A 332 14.49 -28.94 -20.36
N GLU A 333 14.67 -28.51 -21.62
CA GLU A 333 15.39 -29.30 -22.64
C GLU A 333 16.88 -29.41 -22.29
#